data_AF-A0A410VEW5-F1
#
_entry.id   AF-A0A410VEW5-F1
#
_cell.length_a   1.000
_cell.length_b   1.000
_cell.length_c   1.000
_cell.angle_alpha   90.00
_cell.angle_beta   90.00
_cell.angle_gamma   90.00
#
_symmetry.space_group_name_H-M   'P 1'
#
loop_
_entity.id
_entity.type
_entity.pdbx_description
1 polymer ?
#
loop_
_entity_poly.entity_id
_entity_poly.type
_entity_poly.pdbx_seq_one_letter_code
_entity_poly.pdbx_strand_id
1 'polypeptide(L)'
;MLTIDINWEYFLGIIGTLIALSYYANGRFTRIETNLGWLADAVRDLTIKAENLSARAFDTHSPISLTESGEQLLRDSGLKSYIDRRKDDFTLQLRAMAPLDLYTVQESAFRLFHHVPLEEQFARQLKRYAFRTGTSTDLLRRVGAIYLRDIAIAPH
;
A
#
# COMPACT_ATOMS: atom_id res chain seq x y z
N MET A 1 36.71 47.89 -0.82
CA MET A 1 36.09 46.92 0.10
C MET A 1 34.75 47.52 0.51
N LEU A 2 33.63 47.03 -0.01
CA LEU A 2 32.28 47.53 0.29
C LEU A 2 31.77 46.77 1.51
N THR A 3 31.85 47.38 2.69
CA THR A 3 31.25 46.86 3.92
C THR A 3 29.81 47.36 3.97
N ILE A 4 28.85 46.44 3.85
CA ILE A 4 27.43 46.73 4.03
C ILE A 4 27.13 46.51 5.52
N ASP A 5 26.98 47.60 6.28
CA ASP A 5 26.48 47.52 7.65
C ASP A 5 24.97 47.30 7.63
N ILE A 6 24.57 46.04 7.73
CA ILE A 6 23.16 45.66 7.82
C ILE A 6 22.70 45.91 9.25
N ASN A 7 21.84 46.92 9.42
CA ASN A 7 21.22 47.22 10.71
C ASN A 7 20.40 46.01 11.20
N TRP A 8 20.50 45.69 12.49
CA TRP A 8 19.97 44.45 13.09
C TRP A 8 18.46 44.24 12.84
N GLU A 9 17.72 45.32 12.71
CA GLU A 9 16.28 45.33 12.40
C GLU A 9 15.97 44.71 11.02
N TYR A 10 16.80 45.00 10.01
CA TYR A 10 16.65 44.42 8.67
C TYR A 10 16.99 42.94 8.65
N PHE A 11 17.97 42.51 9.45
CA PHE A 11 18.32 41.10 9.59
C PHE A 11 17.15 40.28 10.15
N LEU A 12 16.51 40.76 11.23
CA LEU A 12 15.33 40.10 11.79
C LEU A 12 14.15 40.08 10.82
N GLY A 13 13.94 41.16 10.07
CA GLY A 13 12.88 41.23 9.06
C GLY A 13 13.04 40.18 7.95
N ILE A 14 14.27 39.98 7.47
CA ILE A 14 14.58 38.98 6.43
C ILE A 14 14.37 37.56 6.98
N ILE A 15 14.88 37.26 8.18
CA ILE A 15 14.74 35.95 8.80
C ILE A 15 13.26 35.64 9.12
N GLY A 16 12.52 36.59 9.68
CA GLY A 16 11.09 36.44 9.96
C GLY A 16 10.26 36.19 8.70
N THR A 17 10.58 36.87 7.60
CA THR A 17 9.93 36.66 6.30
C THR A 17 10.25 35.29 5.72
N LEU A 18 11.50 34.84 5.81
CA LEU A 18 11.90 33.49 5.39
C LEU A 18 11.18 32.39 6.20
N ILE A 19 11.09 32.55 7.52
CA ILE A 19 10.37 31.61 8.38
C ILE A 19 8.87 31.58 8.05
N ALA A 20 8.24 32.75 7.84
CA ALA A 20 6.84 32.84 7.45
C ALA A 20 6.57 32.22 6.07
N LEU A 21 7.46 32.46 5.10
CA LEU A 21 7.40 31.85 3.77
C LEU A 21 7.61 30.34 3.85
N SER A 22 8.57 29.87 4.64
CA SER A 22 8.78 28.44 4.89
C SER A 22 7.56 27.80 5.54
N TYR A 23 6.93 28.43 6.53
CA TYR A 23 5.72 27.89 7.16
C TYR A 23 4.53 27.84 6.20
N TYR A 24 4.32 28.90 5.41
CA TYR A 24 3.26 28.97 4.40
C TYR A 24 3.49 27.97 3.25
N ALA A 25 4.73 27.83 2.79
CA ALA A 25 5.10 26.85 1.78
C ALA A 25 4.90 25.42 2.29
N ASN A 26 5.32 25.13 3.53
CA ASN A 26 5.21 23.80 4.12
C ASN A 26 3.74 23.31 4.16
N GLY A 27 2.81 24.18 4.58
CA GLY A 27 1.37 23.85 4.58
C GLY A 27 0.78 23.58 3.19
N ARG A 28 1.26 24.24 2.14
CA ARG A 28 0.84 23.97 0.75
C ARG A 28 1.49 22.69 0.20
N PHE A 29 2.76 22.43 0.53
CA PHE A 29 3.44 21.20 0.15
C PHE A 29 2.79 19.97 0.78
N THR A 30 2.51 19.99 2.09
CA THR A 30 1.79 18.90 2.77
C THR A 30 0.40 18.69 2.17
N ARG A 31 -0.35 19.77 1.87
CA ARG A 31 -1.68 19.65 1.24
C ARG A 31 -1.61 19.08 -0.18
N ILE A 32 -0.59 19.44 -0.96
CA ILE A 32 -0.37 18.87 -2.29
C ILE A 32 0.02 17.39 -2.19
N GLU A 33 0.89 17.03 -1.25
CA GLU A 33 1.30 15.65 -1.01
C GLU A 33 0.10 14.76 -0.60
N THR A 34 -0.74 15.23 0.32
CA THR A 34 -2.00 14.54 0.66
C THR A 34 -2.93 14.42 -0.55
N ASN A 35 -3.01 15.46 -1.39
CA ASN A 35 -3.82 15.44 -2.61
C ASN A 35 -3.25 14.54 -3.73
N LEU A 36 -1.99 14.12 -3.65
CA LEU A 36 -1.38 13.20 -4.61
C LEU A 36 -1.46 11.75 -4.12
N GLY A 37 -1.47 11.53 -2.80
CA GLY A 37 -1.58 10.19 -2.21
C GLY A 37 -2.84 9.44 -2.66
N TRP A 38 -4.02 10.05 -2.50
CA TRP A 38 -5.28 9.42 -2.89
C TRP A 38 -5.35 9.15 -4.41
N LEU A 39 -4.74 10.01 -5.23
CA LEU A 39 -4.69 9.83 -6.68
C LEU A 39 -3.78 8.66 -7.06
N ALA A 40 -2.61 8.56 -6.42
CA ALA A 40 -1.70 7.44 -6.63
C ALA A 40 -2.36 6.10 -6.26
N ASP A 41 -3.11 6.06 -5.17
CA ASP A 41 -3.86 4.87 -4.75
C ASP A 41 -4.97 4.53 -5.74
N ALA A 42 -5.73 5.52 -6.22
CA ALA A 42 -6.77 5.31 -7.23
C ALA A 42 -6.20 4.79 -8.57
N VAL A 43 -5.09 5.35 -9.04
CA VAL A 43 -4.41 4.89 -10.27
C VAL A 43 -3.86 3.47 -10.09
N ARG A 44 -3.32 3.16 -8.91
CA ARG A 44 -2.84 1.81 -8.61
C ARG A 44 -3.98 0.81 -8.58
N ASP A 45 -5.10 1.13 -7.93
CA ASP A 45 -6.28 0.28 -7.90
C ASP A 45 -6.85 0.02 -9.30
N LEU A 46 -6.87 1.05 -10.15
CA LEU A 46 -7.23 0.91 -11.56
C LEU A 46 -6.26 0.02 -12.32
N THR A 47 -4.95 0.16 -12.07
CA THR A 47 -3.91 -0.67 -12.68
C THR A 47 -4.08 -2.14 -12.30
N ILE A 48 -4.30 -2.43 -11.01
CA ILE A 48 -4.56 -3.78 -10.50
C ILE A 48 -5.82 -4.36 -11.14
N LYS A 49 -6.91 -3.58 -11.24
CA LYS A 49 -8.16 -4.01 -11.87
C LYS A 49 -7.98 -4.29 -13.37
N ALA A 50 -7.22 -3.44 -14.07
CA ALA A 50 -6.92 -3.62 -15.49
C ALA A 50 -6.08 -4.87 -15.75
N GLU A 51 -5.04 -5.10 -14.94
CA GLU A 51 -4.23 -6.31 -15.00
C GLU A 51 -5.04 -7.57 -14.67
N ASN A 52 -5.99 -7.47 -13.74
CA ASN A 52 -6.88 -8.57 -13.41
C ASN A 52 -7.81 -8.95 -14.57
N LEU A 53 -8.09 -8.07 -15.54
CA LEU A 53 -8.89 -8.45 -16.72
C LEU A 53 -8.19 -9.51 -17.58
N SER A 54 -6.86 -9.45 -17.68
CA SER A 54 -6.05 -10.43 -18.41
C SER A 54 -5.69 -11.63 -17.54
N ALA A 55 -5.21 -11.39 -16.31
CA ALA A 55 -4.80 -12.45 -15.39
C ALA A 55 -5.96 -13.27 -14.83
N ARG A 56 -7.17 -12.68 -14.79
CA ARG A 56 -8.39 -13.24 -14.20
C ARG A 56 -8.16 -13.79 -12.81
N ALA A 57 -7.38 -13.11 -11.96
CA ALA A 57 -6.97 -13.61 -10.65
C ALA A 57 -8.09 -13.58 -9.60
N PHE A 58 -9.02 -12.63 -9.68
CA PHE A 58 -10.14 -12.54 -8.74
C PHE A 58 -11.40 -11.95 -9.38
N ASP A 59 -12.54 -12.21 -8.79
CA ASP A 59 -13.83 -11.65 -9.22
C ASP A 59 -13.96 -10.18 -8.84
N THR A 60 -14.69 -9.41 -9.66
CA THR A 60 -14.92 -7.97 -9.42
C THR A 60 -16.13 -7.70 -8.51
N HIS A 61 -16.94 -8.71 -8.22
CA HIS A 61 -18.11 -8.59 -7.33
C HIS A 61 -17.67 -8.76 -5.88
N SER A 62 -18.16 -7.89 -4.99
CA SER A 62 -17.92 -8.01 -3.56
C SER A 62 -18.84 -9.09 -2.97
N PRO A 63 -18.35 -9.99 -2.09
CA PRO A 63 -16.96 -10.11 -1.63
C PRO A 63 -16.02 -10.66 -2.71
N ILE A 64 -14.89 -9.97 -2.92
CA ILE A 64 -13.93 -10.27 -3.99
C ILE A 64 -13.31 -11.65 -3.74
N SER A 65 -13.59 -12.65 -4.55
CA SER A 65 -13.06 -14.01 -4.33
C SER A 65 -11.97 -14.35 -5.34
N LEU A 66 -11.02 -15.21 -4.95
CA LEU A 66 -10.02 -15.71 -5.89
C LEU A 66 -10.69 -16.64 -6.90
N THR A 67 -10.29 -16.53 -8.16
CA THR A 67 -10.62 -17.52 -9.19
C THR A 67 -9.62 -18.69 -9.11
N GLU A 68 -9.82 -19.71 -9.96
CA GLU A 68 -8.83 -20.78 -10.14
C GLU A 68 -7.44 -20.24 -10.55
N SER A 69 -7.39 -19.22 -11.42
CA SER A 69 -6.15 -18.56 -11.82
C SER A 69 -5.49 -17.83 -10.63
N GLY A 70 -6.27 -17.13 -9.82
CA GLY A 70 -5.76 -16.45 -8.63
C GLY A 70 -5.23 -17.43 -7.58
N GLU A 71 -5.93 -18.52 -7.38
CA GLU A 71 -5.51 -19.63 -6.53
C GLU A 71 -4.18 -20.26 -7.01
N GLN A 72 -4.01 -20.39 -8.32
CA GLN A 72 -2.74 -20.84 -8.89
C GLN A 72 -1.62 -19.81 -8.67
N LEU A 73 -1.86 -18.52 -8.94
CA LEU A 73 -0.91 -17.45 -8.67
C LEU A 73 -0.50 -17.41 -7.18
N LEU A 74 -1.45 -17.59 -6.28
CA LEU A 74 -1.24 -17.61 -4.83
C LEU A 74 -0.29 -18.76 -4.42
N ARG A 75 -0.50 -19.96 -4.98
CA ARG A 75 0.32 -21.14 -4.70
C ARG A 75 1.71 -21.03 -5.32
N ASP A 76 1.77 -20.75 -6.62
CA ASP A 76 3.01 -20.80 -7.40
C ASP A 76 3.98 -19.65 -7.04
N SER A 77 3.45 -18.51 -6.58
CA SER A 77 4.26 -17.40 -6.05
C SER A 77 4.85 -17.70 -4.67
N GLY A 78 4.33 -18.70 -3.96
CA GLY A 78 4.67 -19.00 -2.57
C GLY A 78 3.97 -18.11 -1.54
N LEU A 79 3.04 -17.24 -1.97
CA LEU A 79 2.25 -16.38 -1.08
C LEU A 79 1.40 -17.18 -0.11
N LYS A 80 0.77 -18.28 -0.57
CA LYS A 80 -0.01 -19.15 0.31
C LYS A 80 0.80 -19.60 1.51
N SER A 81 1.95 -20.23 1.26
CA SER A 81 2.84 -20.75 2.30
C SER A 81 3.43 -19.65 3.18
N TYR A 82 3.69 -18.47 2.62
CA TYR A 82 4.16 -17.32 3.39
C TYR A 82 3.09 -16.83 4.38
N ILE A 83 1.85 -16.70 3.91
CA ILE A 83 0.70 -16.28 4.72
C ILE A 83 0.39 -17.32 5.78
N ASP A 84 0.35 -18.60 5.42
CA ASP A 84 0.03 -19.70 6.35
C ASP A 84 1.01 -19.77 7.52
N ARG A 85 2.31 -19.60 7.26
CA ARG A 85 3.35 -19.59 8.32
C ARG A 85 3.24 -18.42 9.29
N ARG A 86 2.63 -17.31 8.84
CA ARG A 86 2.48 -16.07 9.61
C ARG A 86 1.01 -15.76 9.88
N LYS A 87 0.15 -16.78 9.79
CA LYS A 87 -1.30 -16.62 9.87
C LYS A 87 -1.72 -15.89 11.14
N ASP A 88 -1.17 -16.29 12.29
CA ASP A 88 -1.53 -15.70 13.58
C ASP A 88 -1.12 -14.23 13.68
N ASP A 89 0.09 -13.89 13.21
CA ASP A 89 0.61 -12.52 13.16
C ASP A 89 -0.25 -11.63 12.24
N PHE A 90 -0.53 -12.08 11.01
CA PHE A 90 -1.36 -11.33 10.09
C PHE A 90 -2.81 -11.20 10.54
N THR A 91 -3.38 -12.24 11.15
CA THR A 91 -4.75 -12.20 11.68
C THR A 91 -4.83 -11.23 12.87
N LEU A 92 -3.81 -11.19 13.73
CA LEU A 92 -3.75 -10.24 14.84
C LEU A 92 -3.60 -8.80 14.35
N GLN A 93 -2.71 -8.55 13.37
CA GLN A 93 -2.57 -7.23 12.75
C GLN A 93 -3.87 -6.79 12.05
N LEU A 94 -4.54 -7.71 11.35
CA LEU A 94 -5.81 -7.43 10.68
C LEU A 94 -6.92 -7.08 11.68
N ARG A 95 -7.03 -7.82 12.79
CA ARG A 95 -7.98 -7.53 13.87
C ARG A 95 -7.69 -6.21 14.59
N ALA A 96 -6.42 -5.81 14.69
CA ALA A 96 -6.04 -4.52 15.24
C ALA A 96 -6.46 -3.34 14.33
N MET A 97 -6.55 -3.58 13.01
CA MET A 97 -6.93 -2.56 12.03
C MET A 97 -8.45 -2.44 11.81
N ALA A 98 -9.23 -3.49 12.09
CA ALA A 98 -10.65 -3.53 11.76
C ALA A 98 -11.53 -4.23 12.82
N PRO A 99 -12.71 -3.67 13.14
CA PRO A 99 -13.80 -4.46 13.71
C PRO A 99 -14.29 -5.53 12.70
N LEU A 100 -14.85 -6.63 13.23
CA LEU A 100 -15.20 -7.88 12.54
C LEU A 100 -16.33 -7.79 11.47
N ASP A 101 -16.54 -6.64 10.81
CA ASP A 101 -17.47 -6.57 9.68
C ASP A 101 -16.78 -7.00 8.36
N LEU A 102 -17.51 -7.73 7.51
CA LEU A 102 -16.94 -8.38 6.30
C LEU A 102 -16.33 -7.39 5.30
N TYR A 103 -16.90 -6.18 5.20
CA TYR A 103 -16.46 -5.17 4.23
C TYR A 103 -15.17 -4.48 4.71
N THR A 104 -15.13 -4.11 5.98
CA THR A 104 -14.00 -3.49 6.65
C THR A 104 -12.83 -4.46 6.77
N VAL A 105 -13.08 -5.76 6.95
CA VAL A 105 -12.03 -6.79 6.93
C VAL A 105 -11.38 -6.90 5.55
N GLN A 106 -12.14 -6.79 4.45
CA GLN A 106 -11.56 -6.78 3.10
C GLN A 106 -10.65 -5.57 2.88
N GLU A 107 -11.16 -4.37 3.14
CA GLU A 107 -10.38 -3.13 2.97
C GLU A 107 -9.12 -3.13 3.85
N SER A 108 -9.22 -3.67 5.06
CA SER A 108 -8.09 -3.74 5.98
C SER A 108 -7.06 -4.79 5.57
N ALA A 109 -7.49 -5.92 5.00
CA ALA A 109 -6.57 -6.89 4.42
C ALA A 109 -5.79 -6.29 3.24
N PHE A 110 -6.48 -5.51 2.38
CA PHE A 110 -5.85 -4.81 1.27
C PHE A 110 -4.83 -3.78 1.74
N ARG A 111 -5.19 -2.95 2.73
CA ARG A 111 -4.28 -1.96 3.32
C ARG A 111 -3.09 -2.62 4.00
N LEU A 112 -3.31 -3.71 4.74
CA LEU A 112 -2.25 -4.45 5.41
C LEU A 112 -1.23 -4.95 4.39
N PHE A 113 -1.67 -5.67 3.36
CA PHE A 113 -0.78 -6.20 2.32
C PHE A 113 -0.14 -5.13 1.43
N HIS A 114 -0.74 -3.93 1.36
CA HIS A 114 -0.11 -2.80 0.70
C HIS A 114 1.12 -2.32 1.47
N HIS A 115 1.02 -2.16 2.79
CA HIS A 115 2.07 -1.56 3.61
C HIS A 115 3.03 -2.57 4.24
N VAL A 116 2.63 -3.84 4.35
CA VAL A 116 3.41 -4.82 5.09
C VAL A 116 4.78 -5.00 4.43
N PRO A 117 5.87 -4.82 5.19
CA PRO A 117 7.19 -5.17 4.72
C PRO A 117 7.28 -6.69 4.64
N LEU A 118 7.39 -7.21 3.43
CA LEU A 118 7.70 -8.61 3.20
C LEU A 118 9.17 -8.86 3.57
N GLU A 119 9.45 -10.01 4.17
CA GLU A 119 10.82 -10.46 4.42
C GLU A 119 11.64 -10.35 3.14
N GLU A 120 12.85 -9.80 3.23
CA GLU A 120 13.63 -9.40 2.05
C GLU A 120 13.85 -10.56 1.06
N GLN A 121 14.12 -11.75 1.59
CA GLN A 121 14.27 -12.96 0.78
C GLN A 121 12.98 -13.33 0.04
N PHE A 122 11.84 -13.29 0.74
CA PHE A 122 10.54 -13.56 0.13
C PHE A 122 10.14 -12.47 -0.87
N ALA A 123 10.39 -11.20 -0.56
CA ALA A 123 10.15 -10.08 -1.46
C ALA A 123 10.93 -10.24 -2.78
N ARG A 124 12.20 -10.69 -2.72
CA ARG A 124 13.01 -10.98 -3.92
C ARG A 124 12.47 -12.17 -4.72
N GLN A 125 11.96 -13.20 -4.05
CA GLN A 125 11.32 -14.34 -4.72
C GLN A 125 10.04 -13.91 -5.43
N LEU A 126 9.18 -13.16 -4.73
CA LEU A 126 7.93 -12.66 -5.27
C LEU A 126 8.15 -11.76 -6.48
N LYS A 127 9.13 -10.85 -6.43
CA LYS A 127 9.52 -10.01 -7.57
C LYS A 127 10.02 -10.82 -8.76
N ARG A 128 10.80 -11.89 -8.54
CA ARG A 128 11.26 -12.79 -9.61
C ARG A 128 10.11 -13.56 -10.24
N TYR A 129 9.18 -14.04 -9.43
CA TYR A 129 7.96 -14.69 -9.91
C TYR A 129 7.15 -13.72 -10.78
N ALA A 130 6.83 -12.54 -10.23
CA ALA A 130 6.12 -11.46 -10.90
C ALA A 130 6.70 -11.14 -12.29
N PHE A 131 8.02 -10.95 -12.35
CA PHE A 131 8.73 -10.70 -13.60
C PHE A 131 8.58 -11.85 -14.62
N ARG A 132 8.70 -13.10 -14.18
CA ARG A 132 8.62 -14.28 -15.05
C ARG A 132 7.21 -14.51 -15.61
N THR A 133 6.18 -14.24 -14.80
CA THR A 133 4.77 -14.46 -15.18
C THR A 133 4.14 -13.25 -15.86
N GLY A 134 4.88 -12.13 -15.97
CA GLY A 134 4.36 -10.89 -16.54
C GLY A 134 3.27 -10.24 -15.68
N THR A 135 3.26 -10.52 -14.37
CA THR A 135 2.30 -9.98 -13.40
C THR A 135 2.98 -8.97 -12.48
N SER A 136 2.26 -7.98 -11.96
CA SER A 136 2.78 -7.02 -10.99
C SER A 136 2.81 -7.60 -9.58
N THR A 137 3.73 -7.09 -8.76
CA THR A 137 3.74 -7.41 -7.32
C THR A 137 2.51 -6.88 -6.60
N ASP A 138 1.87 -5.84 -7.14
CA ASP A 138 0.65 -5.26 -6.57
C ASP A 138 -0.56 -6.18 -6.79
N LEU A 139 -0.69 -6.79 -7.98
CA LEU A 139 -1.68 -7.83 -8.24
C LEU A 139 -1.47 -9.03 -7.30
N LEU A 140 -0.22 -9.50 -7.17
CA LEU A 140 0.11 -10.62 -6.28
C LEU A 140 -0.19 -10.29 -4.81
N ARG A 141 0.13 -9.07 -4.36
CA ARG A 141 -0.24 -8.59 -3.01
C ARG A 141 -1.75 -8.55 -2.83
N ARG A 142 -2.52 -8.14 -3.84
CA ARG A 142 -4.00 -8.20 -3.81
C ARG A 142 -4.49 -9.64 -3.66
N VAL A 143 -3.93 -10.58 -4.41
CA VAL A 143 -4.25 -12.01 -4.30
C VAL A 143 -3.98 -12.53 -2.89
N GLY A 144 -2.80 -12.22 -2.33
CA GLY A 144 -2.46 -12.58 -0.94
C GLY A 144 -3.40 -11.97 0.09
N ALA A 145 -3.84 -10.73 -0.13
CA ALA A 145 -4.76 -10.04 0.77
C ALA A 145 -6.16 -10.66 0.78
N ILE A 146 -6.67 -11.08 -0.39
CA ILE A 146 -7.95 -11.82 -0.51
C ILE A 146 -7.85 -13.13 0.28
N TYR A 147 -6.75 -13.87 0.10
CA TYR A 147 -6.54 -15.11 0.85
C TYR A 147 -6.48 -14.91 2.36
N LEU A 148 -5.77 -13.87 2.84
CA LEU A 148 -5.73 -13.54 4.25
C LEU A 148 -7.13 -13.22 4.80
N ARG A 149 -7.92 -12.43 4.06
CA ARG A 149 -9.30 -12.11 4.44
C ARG A 149 -10.11 -13.39 4.64
N ASP A 150 -10.03 -14.32 3.70
CA ASP A 150 -10.79 -15.57 3.76
C ASP A 150 -10.40 -16.42 4.96
N ILE A 151 -9.11 -16.47 5.28
CA ILE A 151 -8.61 -17.14 6.48
C ILE A 151 -9.14 -16.46 7.77
N ALA A 152 -9.21 -15.13 7.79
CA ALA A 152 -9.61 -14.37 8.97
C ALA A 152 -11.12 -14.39 9.24
N ILE A 153 -11.93 -14.56 8.19
CA ILE A 153 -13.41 -14.65 8.27
C ILE A 153 -13.87 -16.09 8.49
N ALA A 154 -13.10 -17.09 8.04
CA ALA A 154 -13.46 -18.49 8.25
C ALA A 154 -13.61 -18.81 9.75
N PRO A 155 -14.75 -19.39 10.19
CA PRO A 155 -14.91 -19.83 11.56
C PRO A 155 -13.85 -20.90 11.89
N HIS A 156 -13.10 -20.69 12.97
CA HIS A 156 -12.20 -21.67 13.55
C HIS A 156 -12.96 -22.88 14.10
#